data_AF-A0A7J9QC13-F1
#
_entry.id   AF-A0A7J9QC13-F1
#
_cell.length_a   1.000
_cell.length_b   1.000
_cell.length_c   1.000
_cell.angle_alpha   90.00
_cell.angle_beta   90.00
_cell.angle_gamma   90.00
#
_symmetry.space_group_name_H-M   'P 1'
#
loop_
_entity.id
_entity.type
_entity.pdbx_description
1 polymer ?
#
loop_
_entity_poly.entity_id
_entity_poly.type
_entity_poly.pdbx_seq_one_letter_code
_entity_poly.pdbx_strand_id
1 'polypeptide(L)' 'NFEGIIDLVGHTINTCSKINGLCSDNEIVIGSDLYEKTKAFKEYKFQNEANFSIDMKHPYPVFTISRK' A
#
# COMPACT_ATOMS: atom_id res chain seq x y z
N ASN A 1 -17.86 -28.13 6.55
CA ASN A 1 -18.19 -27.08 7.52
C ASN A 1 -17.16 -25.97 7.40
N PHE A 2 -17.57 -24.81 6.89
CA PHE A 2 -16.71 -23.65 6.61
C PHE A 2 -16.40 -22.88 7.90
N GLU A 3 -15.69 -23.50 8.84
CA GLU A 3 -15.17 -22.78 10.00
C GLU A 3 -13.89 -22.05 9.58
N GLY A 4 -13.91 -20.72 9.57
CA GLY A 4 -12.69 -19.90 9.63
C GLY A 4 -12.37 -18.93 8.50
N ILE A 5 -13.29 -18.60 7.59
CA ILE A 5 -13.04 -17.52 6.61
C ILE A 5 -13.63 -16.21 7.15
N ILE A 6 -12.75 -15.33 7.64
CA ILE A 6 -13.11 -13.94 7.96
C ILE A 6 -12.85 -13.11 6.71
N ASP A 7 -13.93 -12.59 6.12
CA ASP A 7 -13.82 -11.60 5.05
C ASP A 7 -13.67 -10.20 5.65
N LEU A 8 -12.69 -9.44 5.16
CA LEU A 8 -12.44 -8.08 5.59
C LEU A 8 -13.00 -7.12 4.54
N VAL A 9 -14.04 -6.38 4.92
CA VAL A 9 -14.69 -5.40 4.04
C VAL A 9 -14.41 -4.00 4.54
N GLY A 10 -13.89 -3.14 3.67
CA GLY A 10 -13.67 -1.73 4.03
C GLY A 10 -12.82 -0.96 3.03
N HIS A 11 -12.79 0.36 3.22
CA HIS A 11 -12.04 1.26 2.33
C HIS A 11 -10.55 0.93 2.29
N THR A 12 -9.95 0.57 3.44
CA THR A 12 -8.54 0.15 3.51
C THR A 12 -8.26 -1.07 2.65
N ILE A 13 -9.12 -2.09 2.69
CA ILE A 13 -8.96 -3.31 1.88
C ILE A 13 -9.10 -3.00 0.39
N ASN A 14 -10.07 -2.14 0.02
CA ASN A 14 -10.24 -1.69 -1.36
C ASN A 14 -9.02 -0.91 -1.87
N THR A 15 -8.47 -0.01 -1.05
CA THR A 15 -7.27 0.76 -1.38
C THR A 15 -6.06 -0.15 -1.54
N CYS A 16 -5.81 -1.08 -0.62
CA CYS A 16 -4.74 -2.07 -0.74
C CYS A 16 -4.90 -2.90 -2.03
N SER A 17 -6.12 -3.37 -2.32
CA SER A 17 -6.39 -4.11 -3.56
C SER A 17 -6.09 -3.28 -4.81
N LYS A 18 -6.41 -1.98 -4.82
CA LYS A 18 -6.15 -1.09 -5.95
C LYS A 18 -4.65 -0.84 -6.13
N ILE A 19 -3.91 -0.53 -5.06
CA ILE A 19 -2.47 -0.24 -5.18
C ILE A 19 -1.65 -1.50 -5.45
N ASN A 20 -2.10 -2.68 -5.03
CA ASN A 20 -1.44 -3.95 -5.37
C ASN A 20 -1.34 -4.17 -6.88
N GLY A 21 -2.32 -3.69 -7.66
CA GLY A 21 -2.27 -3.74 -9.13
C GLY A 21 -1.17 -2.87 -9.77
N LEU A 22 -0.52 -2.00 -8.99
CA LEU A 22 0.59 -1.15 -9.43
C LEU A 22 1.95 -1.73 -9.05
N CYS A 23 1.96 -2.78 -8.23
CA CYS A 23 3.18 -3.39 -7.74
C CYS A 23 3.84 -4.19 -8.84
N SER A 24 5.12 -3.96 -9.10
CA SER A 24 5.90 -4.86 -9.94
C SER A 24 6.10 -6.20 -9.23
N ASP A 25 6.42 -7.23 -10.00
CA ASP A 25 6.73 -8.55 -9.47
C ASP A 25 7.86 -8.48 -8.44
N ASN A 26 7.65 -9.15 -7.30
CA ASN A 26 8.60 -9.25 -6.19
C ASN A 26 8.90 -7.91 -5.47
N GLU A 27 8.09 -6.87 -5.68
CA GLU A 27 8.17 -5.62 -4.93
C GLU A 27 7.13 -5.57 -3.81
N ILE A 28 7.28 -4.56 -2.94
CA ILE A 28 6.29 -4.22 -1.92
C ILE A 28 5.91 -2.76 -2.14
N VAL A 29 4.63 -2.51 -2.39
CA VAL A 29 4.05 -1.18 -2.44
C VAL A 29 3.25 -0.89 -1.18
N ILE A 30 3.34 0.34 -0.69
CA ILE A 30 2.55 0.82 0.43
C ILE A 30 1.91 2.17 0.12
N GLY A 31 0.73 2.37 0.67
CA GLY A 31 0.04 3.65 0.64
C GLY A 31 0.61 4.65 1.65
N SER A 32 0.21 5.91 1.48
CA SER A 32 0.63 7.03 2.32
C SER A 32 0.39 6.82 3.82
N ASP A 33 -0.71 6.16 4.19
CA ASP A 33 -1.05 5.91 5.60
C ASP A 33 -0.02 5.03 6.31
N LEU A 34 0.49 4.01 5.62
CA LEU A 34 1.52 3.13 6.18
C LEU A 34 2.89 3.81 6.11
N TYR A 35 3.18 4.55 5.04
CA TYR A 35 4.42 5.31 4.91
C TYR A 35 4.59 6.31 6.06
N GLU A 36 3.57 7.08 6.40
CA GLU A 36 3.63 8.05 7.50
C GLU A 36 3.98 7.40 8.85
N LYS A 37 3.55 6.15 9.07
CA LYS A 37 3.85 5.39 10.28
C LYS A 37 5.25 4.75 10.27
N THR A 38 5.78 4.42 9.09
CA THR A 38 7.02 3.62 8.95
C THR A 38 8.20 4.41 8.40
N LYS A 39 8.02 5.65 7.93
CA LYS A 39 9.09 6.46 7.30
C LYS A 39 10.30 6.71 8.21
N ALA A 40 10.13 6.58 9.53
CA ALA A 40 11.22 6.71 10.50
C ALA A 40 12.09 5.45 10.63
N PHE A 41 11.67 4.31 10.05
CA PHE A 41 12.43 3.05 10.12
C PHE A 41 13.65 3.15 9.22
N LYS A 42 14.83 3.18 9.84
CA LYS A 42 16.10 3.45 9.15
C LYS A 42 16.58 2.26 8.33
N GLU A 43 16.05 1.07 8.58
CA GLU A 43 16.37 -0.20 7.93
C GLU A 43 15.80 -0.29 6.51
N TYR A 44 14.87 0.59 6.17
CA TYR A 44 14.17 0.59 4.89
C TYR A 44 14.45 1.85 4.08
N LYS A 45 14.41 1.72 2.76
CA LYS A 45 14.33 2.82 1.79
C LYS A 45 12.93 2.85 1.22
N PHE A 46 12.39 4.04 1.10
CA PHE A 46 11.08 4.31 0.50
C PHE A 46 11.32 5.12 -0.77
N GLN A 47 10.83 4.63 -1.91
CA GLN A 47 10.88 5.34 -3.18
C GLN A 47 9.46 5.68 -3.61
N ASN A 48 9.21 6.93 -4.00
CA ASN A 48 7.89 7.35 -4.47
C ASN A 48 7.74 6.92 -5.93
N GLU A 49 6.78 6.02 -6.20
CA GLU A 49 6.55 5.49 -7.56
C GLU A 49 5.53 6.32 -8.33
N ALA A 50 4.47 6.80 -7.68
CA ALA A 50 3.44 7.58 -8.33
C ALA A 50 2.50 8.28 -7.34
N ASN A 51 1.92 9.38 -7.81
CA ASN A 51 0.68 9.94 -7.28
C ASN A 51 -0.49 9.23 -7.97
N PHE A 52 -1.17 8.31 -7.28
CA PHE A 52 -2.29 7.57 -7.88
C PHE A 52 -3.63 8.22 -7.55
N SER A 53 -4.50 8.40 -8.55
CA SER A 53 -5.87 8.89 -8.34
C SER A 53 -6.81 7.72 -8.03
N ILE A 54 -6.90 7.30 -6.75
CA ILE A 54 -7.83 6.22 -6.30
C ILE A 54 -9.28 6.71 -6.25
N ASP A 55 -9.94 7.11 -7.35
CA ASP A 55 -11.30 7.72 -7.29
C ASP A 55 -11.45 8.87 -6.24
N MET A 56 -10.35 9.30 -5.64
CA MET A 56 -10.30 10.27 -4.59
C MET A 56 -10.09 11.59 -5.29
N LYS A 57 -10.77 12.63 -4.80
CA LYS A 57 -10.61 14.00 -5.28
C LYS A 57 -9.15 14.50 -5.23
N HIS A 58 -8.26 13.76 -4.57
CA HIS A 58 -6.85 14.08 -4.37
C HIS A 58 -5.96 12.88 -4.71
N PRO A 59 -4.74 13.13 -5.23
CA PRO A 59 -3.76 12.08 -5.45
C PRO A 59 -3.39 11.40 -4.13
N TYR A 60 -3.26 10.07 -4.18
CA TYR A 60 -2.84 9.21 -3.09
C TYR A 60 -1.43 8.69 -3.39
N PRO A 61 -0.38 9.20 -2.72
CA PRO A 61 0.98 8.74 -2.92
C PRO A 61 1.18 7.27 -2.53
N VAL A 62 1.92 6.55 -3.37
CA VAL A 62 2.31 5.15 -3.18
C VAL A 62 3.83 5.04 -3.23
N PHE A 63 4.39 4.19 -2.37
CA PHE A 63 5.83 4.02 -2.22
C PHE A 63 6.23 2.56 -2.37
N THR A 64 7.32 2.29 -3.07
CA THR A 64 8.02 1.01 -3.03
C THR A 64 8.96 0.96 -1.84
N ILE A 65 9.11 -0.24 -1.27
CA ILE A 65 9.99 -0.49 -0.12
C ILE A 65 11.12 -1.44 -0.53
N SER A 66 12.34 -1.09 -0.14
CA SER A 66 13.46 -2.03 -0.10
C SER A 66 14.19 -1.97 1.24
N ARG A 67 14.78 -3.09 1.66
CA ARG A 67 15.68 -3.10 2.81
C ARG A 67 17.04 -2.52 2.41
N LYS A 68 17.68 -1.77 3.32
CA LYS A 68 19.03 -1.24 3.12
C LYS A 68 20.09 -2.34 3.16
#